data_AF-A0A7C1PS32-F1
#
_entry.id   AF-A0A7C1PS32-F1
#
_cell.length_a   1.000
_cell.length_b   1.000
_cell.length_c   1.000
_cell.angle_alpha   90.00
_cell.angle_beta   90.00
_cell.angle_gamma   90.00
#
_symmetry.space_group_name_H-M   'P 1'
#
loop_
_entity.id
_entity.type
_entity.pdbx_description
1 polymer ?
#
loop_
_entity_poly.entity_id
_entity_poly.type
_entity_poly.pdbx_seq_one_letter_code
_entity_poly.pdbx_strand_id
1 'polypeptide(L)' 'MLPAILMTAFAENGFQKETLKLGHSEYIEKPFKPGVLQEKIKGIEIDNRL' A
#
# COMPACT_ATOMS: atom_id res chain seq x y z
N MET A 1 -6.34 -12.61 5.56
CA MET A 1 -6.60 -11.20 5.20
C MET A 1 -6.24 -11.04 3.72
N LEU A 2 -6.98 -10.28 2.92
CA LEU A 2 -6.63 -10.06 1.50
C LEU A 2 -5.62 -8.92 1.39
N PRO A 3 -4.44 -9.12 0.78
CA PRO A 3 -3.46 -8.05 0.60
C PRO A 3 -3.99 -6.97 -0.33
N ALA A 4 -3.85 -5.71 0.07
CA ALA A 4 -4.31 -4.56 -0.70
C ALA A 4 -3.31 -3.41 -0.60
N ILE A 5 -3.19 -2.67 -1.72
CA ILE A 5 -2.47 -1.39 -1.79
C ILE A 5 -3.51 -0.29 -1.94
N LEU A 6 -3.58 0.65 -1.00
CA LEU A 6 -4.43 1.82 -1.18
C LEU A 6 -3.74 2.83 -2.12
N MET A 7 -4.48 3.29 -3.12
CA MET A 7 -3.98 4.22 -4.13
C MET A 7 -4.78 5.53 -4.11
N THR A 8 -4.14 6.66 -3.83
CA THR A 8 -4.81 7.97 -3.70
C THR A 8 -4.32 8.97 -4.75
N ALA A 9 -5.10 10.03 -5.00
CA ALA A 9 -4.78 11.08 -5.96
C ALA A 9 -4.12 12.32 -5.33
N PHE A 10 -4.11 12.41 -3.99
CA PHE A 10 -3.55 13.53 -3.23
C PHE A 10 -3.10 12.99 -1.87
N ALA A 11 -1.83 13.15 -1.51
CA ALA A 11 -1.36 12.92 -0.15
C ALA A 11 -1.85 14.03 0.76
N GLU A 12 -3.08 13.91 1.25
CA GLU A 12 -3.49 14.66 2.42
C GLU A 12 -2.72 14.12 3.64
N ASN A 13 -2.03 15.03 4.33
CA ASN A 13 -1.21 14.72 5.51
C ASN A 13 -2.05 13.97 6.55
N GLY A 14 -1.78 12.68 6.75
CA GLY A 14 -2.44 11.83 7.74
C GLY A 14 -2.97 10.50 7.20
N PHE A 15 -3.31 10.42 5.91
CA PHE A 15 -3.97 9.25 5.34
C PHE A 15 -3.11 7.98 5.36
N GLN A 16 -1.79 8.13 5.18
CA GLN A 16 -0.83 7.02 5.25
C GLN A 16 -0.76 6.37 6.65
N LYS A 17 -0.94 7.16 7.72
CA LYS A 17 -0.89 6.66 9.10
C LYS A 17 -2.17 5.90 9.48
N GLU A 18 -3.30 6.27 8.91
CA GLU A 18 -4.58 5.57 9.15
C GLU A 18 -4.65 4.26 8.34
N THR A 19 -4.13 4.23 7.12
CA THR A 19 -4.11 3.02 6.30
C THR A 19 -3.31 1.88 6.92
N LEU A 20 -2.13 2.20 7.48
CA LEU A 20 -1.30 1.24 8.21
C LEU A 20 -2.02 0.68 9.46
N LYS A 21 -2.87 1.48 10.12
CA LYS A 21 -3.65 1.04 11.28
C LYS A 21 -4.81 0.11 10.93
N LEU A 22 -5.32 0.19 9.70
CA LEU A 22 -6.46 -0.60 9.21
C LEU A 22 -6.06 -1.99 8.69
N GLY A 23 -4.80 -2.40 8.86
CA GLY A 23 -4.31 -3.70 8.39
C GLY A 23 -4.08 -3.77 6.87
N HIS A 24 -4.07 -2.65 6.17
CA HIS A 24 -3.65 -2.61 4.77
C HIS A 24 -2.14 -2.86 4.70
N SER A 25 -1.72 -3.65 3.72
CA SER A 25 -0.32 -4.00 3.55
C SER A 25 0.50 -2.79 3.09
N GLU A 26 -0.06 -1.94 2.20
CA GLU A 26 0.71 -0.85 1.59
C GLU A 26 -0.14 0.35 1.11
N TYR A 27 0.54 1.47 0.86
CA TYR A 27 -0.02 2.75 0.38
C TYR A 27 0.82 3.31 -0.78
N ILE A 28 0.17 3.90 -1.79
CA ILE A 28 0.83 4.59 -2.92
C ILE A 28 0.04 5.83 -3.38
N GLU A 29 0.74 6.91 -3.72
CA GLU A 29 0.15 8.15 -4.23
C GLU A 29 0.38 8.29 -5.75
N LYS A 30 -0.64 8.73 -6.49
CA LYS A 30 -0.52 9.09 -7.92
C LYS A 30 -0.10 10.56 -8.08
N PRO A 31 0.66 10.88 -9.15
CA PRO A 31 1.25 9.96 -10.12
C PRO A 31 2.50 9.28 -9.56
N PHE A 32 2.72 8.02 -9.94
CA PHE A 32 3.91 7.26 -9.56
C PHE A 32 4.59 6.65 -10.77
N LYS A 33 5.90 6.40 -10.65
CA LYS A 33 6.66 5.63 -11.63
C LYS A 33 6.36 4.13 -11.45
N PRO A 34 6.37 3.31 -12.52
CA PRO A 34 6.13 1.86 -12.41
C PRO A 34 7.03 1.16 -11.40
N GLY A 35 8.29 1.59 -11.26
CA GLY A 35 9.23 1.03 -10.27
C GLY A 35 8.76 1.20 -8.82
N VAL A 36 8.07 2.29 -8.49
CA VAL A 36 7.53 2.53 -7.15
C VAL A 36 6.44 1.52 -6.81
N LEU A 37 5.57 1.19 -7.77
CA LEU A 37 4.54 0.15 -7.58
C LEU A 37 5.18 -1.23 -7.40
N GLN A 38 6.24 -1.55 -8.15
CA GLN A 38 6.97 -2.82 -8.01
C GLN A 38 7.59 -2.96 -6.61
N GLU A 39 8.17 -1.90 -6.06
CA GLU A 39 8.71 -1.88 -4.70
C GLU A 39 7.62 -2.12 -3.66
N LYS A 40 6.45 -1.49 -3.82
CA LYS A 40 5.30 -1.69 -2.94
C LYS A 40 4.77 -3.11 -2.96
N ILE A 41 4.64 -3.71 -4.14
CA ILE A 41 4.20 -5.11 -4.27
C ILE A 41 5.17 -6.07 -3.56
N LYS A 42 6.49 -5.83 -3.65
CA LYS A 42 7.49 -6.68 -2.97
C LYS A 42 7.41 -6.61 -1.44
N GLY A 43 6.92 -5.50 -0.89
CA GLY A 43 6.74 -5.32 0.56
C GLY A 43 5.52 -6.06 1.13
N ILE A 44 4.63 -6.58 0.27
CA ILE A 44 3.45 -7.33 0.70
C ILE A 44 3.86 -8.76 1.05
N GLU A 45 3.83 -9.11 2.34
CA GLU A 45 3.93 -10.49 2.79
C GLU A 45 2.65 -11.26 2.42
N ILE A 46 2.78 -12.27 1.57
CA ILE A 46 1.72 -13.23 1.30
C ILE A 46 1.85 -14.34 2.35
N ASP A 47 0.97 -14.35 3.34
CA ASP A 47 0.87 -15.46 4.29
C ASP A 47 0.33 -16.70 3.54
N ASN A 48 1.25 -17.59 3.17
CA ASN A 48 0.96 -18.83 2.46
C ASN A 48 0.63 -20.00 3.40
N ARG A 49 0.30 -19.74 4.67
CA ARG A 49 -0.15 -20.77 5.61
C ARG A 49 -1.61 -21.15 5.34
N LEU A 50 -1.80 -22.08 4.42
CA LEU A 50 -3.01 -22.91 4.30
C LEU A 50 -2.63 -24.38 4.51
#